data_AF-A0A8T2AXA7-F1
#
_entry.id   AF-A0A8T2AXA7-F1
#
_cell.length_a   1.000
_cell.length_b   1.000
_cell.length_c   1.000
_cell.angle_alpha   90.00
_cell.angle_beta   90.00
_cell.angle_gamma   90.00
#
_symmetry.space_group_name_H-M   'P 1'
#
loop_
_entity.id
_entity.type
_entity.pdbx_description
1 polymer ?
#
loop_
_entity_poly.entity_id
_entity_poly.type
_entity_poly.pdbx_seq_one_letter_code
_entity_poly.pdbx_strand_id
1 'polypeptide(L)'
;MQEGRVIAYASRQLRKHETNYPTHDLELAAVVFALKADLNLRQRRWVELLADYDLDIAYHPGKANQVADALSRRRNDVNGTKEVGELISALSSLNICEASVDDEVMGLKAVNQADLLWRIREAQKRDVDLRKSVEGEVGGYHTTENGTFIFRGRVCVPDVKDLKEEIWKQAHQSRFAITVHT
;
A
#
# COMPACT_ATOMS: atom_id res chain seq x y z
N MET A 1 -2.81 15.71 36.90
CA MET A 1 -3.48 16.84 37.58
C MET A 1 -2.97 18.12 36.97
N GLN A 2 -3.85 19.06 36.63
CA GLN A 2 -3.48 20.38 36.13
C GLN A 2 -4.04 21.38 37.14
N GLU A 3 -3.18 22.24 37.67
CA GLU A 3 -3.56 23.22 38.71
C GLU A 3 -4.20 22.58 39.97
N GLY A 4 -3.73 21.40 40.37
CA GLY A 4 -4.25 20.69 41.55
C GLY A 4 -5.63 20.04 41.36
N ARG A 5 -6.19 20.04 40.14
CA ARG A 5 -7.45 19.37 39.83
C ARG A 5 -7.23 18.08 39.04
N VAL A 6 -8.06 17.08 39.33
CA VAL A 6 -8.10 15.81 38.60
C VAL A 6 -8.66 16.08 37.19
N ILE A 7 -7.93 15.65 36.17
CA ILE A 7 -8.26 15.92 34.76
C ILE A 7 -9.12 14.79 34.17
N ALA A 8 -8.88 13.55 34.60
CA ALA A 8 -9.59 12.36 34.13
C ALA A 8 -9.57 11.27 35.20
N TYR A 9 -10.55 10.38 35.14
CA TYR A 9 -10.64 9.16 35.95
C TYR A 9 -10.59 7.95 35.02
N ALA A 10 -9.90 6.89 35.42
CA ALA A 10 -9.84 5.63 34.70
C ALA A 10 -10.15 4.47 35.65
N SER A 11 -10.95 3.51 35.19
CA SER A 11 -11.30 2.32 35.96
C SER A 11 -11.30 1.08 35.06
N ARG A 12 -11.05 -0.09 35.66
CA ARG A 12 -11.20 -1.39 35.01
C ARG A 12 -11.72 -2.44 35.99
N GLN A 13 -12.39 -3.45 35.46
CA GLN A 13 -12.76 -4.62 36.26
C GLN A 13 -11.54 -5.54 36.47
N LEU A 14 -11.49 -6.16 37.66
CA LEU A 14 -10.50 -7.18 37.99
C LEU A 14 -10.85 -8.51 37.32
N ARG A 15 -9.83 -9.23 36.87
CA ARG A 15 -9.98 -10.59 36.34
C ARG A 15 -10.17 -11.57 37.51
N LYS A 16 -10.80 -12.72 37.25
CA LYS A 16 -11.10 -13.76 38.28
C LYS A 16 -9.88 -14.25 39.09
N HIS A 17 -8.67 -14.12 38.55
CA HIS A 17 -7.44 -14.47 39.29
C HIS A 17 -6.85 -13.27 40.05
N GLU A 18 -7.08 -12.04 39.58
CA GLU A 18 -6.64 -10.82 40.26
C GLU A 18 -7.46 -10.56 41.52
N THR A 19 -8.68 -11.08 41.63
CA THR A 19 -9.53 -10.94 42.84
C THR A 19 -8.92 -11.58 44.08
N ASN A 20 -7.95 -12.48 43.92
CA ASN A 20 -7.27 -13.15 45.03
C ASN A 20 -5.95 -12.48 45.41
N TYR A 21 -5.58 -11.38 44.73
CA TYR A 21 -4.35 -10.67 45.05
C TYR A 21 -4.48 -9.87 46.34
N PRO A 22 -3.40 -9.80 47.16
CA PRO A 22 -3.38 -8.92 48.31
C PRO A 22 -3.43 -7.44 47.89
N THR A 23 -3.80 -6.56 48.81
CA THR A 23 -4.04 -5.14 48.52
C THR A 23 -2.87 -4.44 47.82
N HIS A 24 -1.64 -4.74 48.22
CA HIS A 24 -0.43 -4.14 47.61
C HIS A 24 -0.25 -4.54 46.13
N ASP A 25 -0.60 -5.77 45.76
CA ASP A 25 -0.52 -6.24 44.38
C ASP A 25 -1.63 -5.62 43.52
N LEU A 26 -2.80 -5.37 44.10
CA LEU A 26 -3.90 -4.65 43.43
C LEU A 26 -3.54 -3.19 43.18
N GLU A 27 -2.87 -2.52 44.13
CA GLU A 27 -2.34 -1.17 43.95
C GLU A 27 -1.30 -1.12 42.84
N LEU A 28 -0.35 -2.06 42.81
CA LEU A 28 0.63 -2.17 41.73
C LEU A 28 -0.05 -2.41 40.37
N ALA A 29 -1.05 -3.29 40.31
CA ALA A 29 -1.80 -3.54 39.09
C ALA A 29 -2.57 -2.31 38.59
N ALA A 30 -3.07 -1.47 39.50
CA ALA A 30 -3.72 -0.20 39.17
C ALA A 30 -2.73 0.81 38.59
N VAL A 31 -1.53 0.95 39.18
CA VAL A 31 -0.45 1.80 38.66
C VAL A 31 -0.02 1.35 37.26
N VAL A 32 0.22 0.05 37.08
CA VAL A 32 0.59 -0.52 35.78
C VAL A 32 -0.51 -0.33 34.75
N PHE A 33 -1.78 -0.45 35.13
CA PHE A 33 -2.90 -0.20 34.24
C PHE A 33 -2.97 1.27 33.83
N ALA A 34 -2.87 2.21 34.77
CA ALA A 34 -2.87 3.65 34.49
C ALA A 34 -1.72 4.04 33.54
N LEU A 35 -0.55 3.43 33.71
CA LEU A 35 0.58 3.65 32.80
C LEU A 35 0.34 3.04 31.41
N LYS A 36 -0.19 1.81 31.34
CA LYS A 36 -0.37 1.08 30.06
C LYS A 36 -1.59 1.47 29.25
N ALA A 37 -2.63 2.03 29.87
CA ALA A 37 -3.90 2.35 29.24
C ALA A 37 -3.76 3.37 28.11
N ASP A 38 -2.86 4.35 28.28
CA ASP A 38 -2.69 5.48 27.35
C ASP A 38 -1.41 5.38 26.49
N LEU A 39 -0.64 4.28 26.62
CA LEU A 39 0.58 4.06 25.85
C LEU A 39 0.28 3.38 24.50
N ASN A 40 0.54 4.09 23.40
CA ASN A 40 0.56 3.50 22.05
C ASN A 40 1.65 2.41 21.97
N LEU A 41 1.48 1.41 21.08
CA LEU A 41 2.41 0.29 20.90
C LEU A 41 3.86 0.76 20.67
N ARG A 42 4.04 1.89 19.97
CA ARG A 42 5.34 2.54 19.82
C ARG A 42 5.91 2.99 21.17
N GLN A 43 5.12 3.67 22.00
CA GLN A 43 5.56 4.15 23.31
C GLN A 43 5.89 2.98 24.25
N ARG A 44 5.17 1.85 24.18
CA ARG A 44 5.52 0.64 24.96
C ARG A 44 6.90 0.09 24.62
N ARG A 45 7.22 -0.01 23.32
CA ARG A 45 8.56 -0.44 22.87
C ARG A 45 9.66 0.51 23.35
N TRP A 46 9.39 1.82 23.36
CA TRP A 46 10.33 2.80 23.90
C TRP A 46 10.49 2.67 25.42
N VAL A 47 9.42 2.41 26.16
CA VAL A 47 9.49 2.18 27.61
C VAL A 47 10.29 0.93 27.93
N GLU A 48 10.09 -0.16 27.18
CA GLU A 48 10.91 -1.38 27.32
C GLU A 48 12.39 -1.09 27.08
N LEU A 49 12.72 -0.33 26.02
CA LEU A 49 14.10 0.04 25.72
C LEU A 49 14.72 0.94 26.81
N LEU A 50 13.96 1.92 27.31
CA LEU A 50 14.44 2.88 28.31
C LEU A 50 14.62 2.23 29.69
N ALA A 51 13.92 1.13 29.98
CA ALA A 51 14.02 0.42 31.25
C ALA A 51 15.43 -0.20 31.50
N ASP A 52 16.20 -0.43 30.43
CA ASP A 52 17.56 -0.97 30.51
C ASP A 52 18.62 0.10 30.85
N TYR A 53 18.24 1.38 30.89
CA TYR A 53 19.16 2.48 31.14
C TYR A 53 18.87 3.14 32.49
N ASP A 54 19.92 3.56 33.19
CA ASP A 54 19.80 4.42 34.37
C ASP A 54 19.59 5.86 33.91
N LEU A 55 18.37 6.38 34.07
CA LEU A 55 17.91 7.64 33.48
C LEU A 55 17.27 8.54 34.53
N ASP A 56 17.59 9.83 34.48
CA ASP A 56 16.91 10.87 35.24
C ASP A 56 16.18 11.83 34.29
N ILE A 57 14.86 12.00 34.49
CA ILE A 57 14.02 12.83 33.63
C ILE A 57 13.91 14.22 34.23
N ALA A 58 14.78 15.13 33.77
CA ALA A 58 14.75 16.53 34.15
C ALA A 58 13.96 17.39 33.14
N TYR A 59 13.09 18.28 33.64
CA TYR A 59 12.40 19.26 32.80
C TYR A 59 13.38 20.31 32.27
N HIS A 60 13.37 20.51 30.95
CA HIS A 60 14.17 21.56 30.30
C HIS A 60 13.28 22.66 29.73
N PRO A 61 13.39 23.92 30.20
CA PRO A 61 12.52 25.00 29.75
C PRO A 61 12.75 25.35 28.28
N GLY A 62 11.66 25.68 27.56
CA GLY A 62 11.71 25.91 26.11
C GLY A 62 12.72 26.96 25.65
N LYS A 63 12.99 28.02 26.44
CA LYS A 63 14.03 29.02 26.15
C LYS A 63 15.46 28.46 26.15
N ALA A 64 15.69 27.36 26.87
CA ALA A 64 16.97 26.65 26.90
C ALA A 64 17.01 25.49 25.88
N ASN A 65 15.88 25.15 25.27
CA ASN A 65 15.75 24.07 24.29
C ASN A 65 15.98 24.54 22.83
N GLN A 66 16.77 25.60 22.63
CA GLN A 66 16.92 26.27 21.34
C GLN A 66 17.54 25.36 20.27
N VAL A 67 18.52 24.53 20.65
CA VAL A 67 19.21 23.63 19.71
C VAL A 67 18.28 22.52 19.21
N ALA A 68 17.57 21.85 20.13
CA ALA A 68 16.64 20.79 19.74
C ALA A 68 15.41 21.34 19.02
N ASP A 69 14.89 22.52 19.42
CA ASP A 69 13.79 23.19 18.74
C ASP A 69 14.17 23.66 17.32
N ALA A 70 15.39 24.19 17.14
CA ALA A 70 15.89 24.53 15.80
C ALA A 70 16.06 23.30 14.90
N LEU A 71 16.52 22.17 15.45
CA LEU A 71 16.67 20.91 14.71
C LEU A 71 15.31 20.27 14.37
N SER A 72 14.33 20.31 15.28
CA SER A 72 13.01 19.72 15.04
C SER A 72 12.21 20.50 13.98
N ARG A 73 12.45 21.81 13.88
CA ARG A 73 11.83 22.70 12.88
C ARG A 73 12.57 22.73 11.56
N ARG A 74 13.77 22.16 11.50
CA ARG A 74 14.51 22.08 10.25
C ARG A 74 13.71 21.18 9.32
N ARG A 75 13.07 21.76 8.30
CA ARG A 75 12.59 20.98 7.16
C ARG A 75 13.81 20.25 6.65
N ASN A 76 13.71 18.93 6.65
CA ASN A 76 14.66 18.11 5.93
C ASN A 76 14.53 18.53 4.45
N ASP A 77 15.33 19.51 4.02
CA ASP A 77 15.85 19.56 2.64
C ASP A 77 16.82 18.39 2.48
N VAL A 78 16.35 17.19 2.83
CA VAL A 78 16.89 15.94 2.39
C VAL A 78 16.61 15.92 0.90
N ASN A 79 17.46 15.23 0.16
CA ASN A 79 17.33 14.91 -1.26
C ASN A 79 16.01 14.18 -1.65
N GLY A 80 14.92 14.38 -0.90
CA GLY A 80 13.61 13.79 -1.06
C GLY A 80 13.00 14.03 -2.43
N THR A 81 13.43 15.01 -3.23
CA THR A 81 12.98 15.09 -4.63
C THR A 81 13.62 14.02 -5.51
N LYS A 82 14.88 13.65 -5.25
CA LYS A 82 15.55 12.53 -5.93
C LYS A 82 15.04 11.19 -5.42
N GLU A 83 14.88 11.04 -4.10
CA GLU A 83 14.35 9.81 -3.51
C GLU A 83 12.86 9.59 -3.81
N VAL A 84 12.02 10.64 -3.82
CA VAL A 84 10.61 10.53 -4.23
C VAL A 84 10.51 10.25 -5.72
N GLY A 85 11.37 10.84 -6.57
CA GLY A 85 11.42 10.50 -8.00
C GLY A 85 11.81 9.03 -8.23
N GLU A 86 12.82 8.54 -7.52
CA GLU A 86 13.24 7.13 -7.54
C GLU A 86 12.17 6.20 -6.97
N LEU A 87 11.48 6.59 -5.89
CA LEU A 87 10.35 5.85 -5.31
C LEU A 87 9.13 5.84 -6.23
N ILE A 88 8.81 6.94 -6.90
CA ILE A 88 7.73 7.00 -7.90
C ILE A 88 8.08 6.13 -9.10
N SER A 89 9.33 6.15 -9.56
CA SER A 89 9.80 5.28 -10.63
C SER A 89 9.76 3.80 -10.22
N ALA A 90 10.21 3.50 -8.99
CA ALA A 90 10.15 2.15 -8.42
C ALA A 90 8.70 1.67 -8.24
N LEU A 91 7.80 2.49 -7.71
CA LEU A 91 6.37 2.19 -7.59
C LEU A 91 5.69 2.04 -8.95
N SER A 92 6.07 2.84 -9.94
CA SER A 92 5.59 2.71 -11.32
C SER A 92 6.07 1.41 -11.98
N SER A 93 7.27 0.92 -11.61
CA SER A 93 7.80 -0.38 -12.04
C SER A 93 7.22 -1.57 -11.26
N LEU A 94 6.76 -1.33 -10.03
CA LEU A 94 6.06 -2.32 -9.22
C LEU A 94 4.64 -2.46 -9.77
N ASN A 95 4.47 -3.46 -10.61
CA ASN A 95 3.18 -3.84 -11.16
C ASN A 95 2.32 -4.51 -10.06
N ILE A 96 1.89 -3.74 -9.05
CA ILE A 96 1.09 -4.22 -7.92
C ILE A 96 -0.19 -4.84 -8.49
N CYS A 97 -0.24 -6.17 -8.51
CA CYS A 97 -1.46 -6.92 -8.74
C CYS A 97 -2.21 -6.93 -7.43
N GLU A 98 -3.09 -5.96 -7.22
CA GLU A 98 -4.14 -6.11 -6.22
C GLU A 98 -5.22 -7.00 -6.84
N ALA A 99 -5.28 -8.24 -6.36
CA ALA A 99 -6.44 -9.08 -6.56
C ALA A 99 -7.41 -8.74 -5.42
N SER A 100 -8.35 -7.83 -5.66
CA SER A 100 -9.55 -7.75 -4.84
C SER A 100 -10.64 -8.60 -5.48
N VAL A 101 -10.94 -9.70 -4.80
CA VAL A 101 -12.28 -10.28 -4.83
C VAL A 101 -13.13 -9.33 -3.99
N ASP A 102 -14.18 -8.82 -4.63
CA ASP A 102 -15.29 -8.04 -4.08
C ASP A 102 -14.99 -6.62 -3.54
N ASP A 103 -15.63 -5.67 -4.24
CA ASP A 103 -15.93 -4.27 -3.93
C ASP A 103 -14.78 -3.28 -3.60
N GLU A 104 -14.78 -2.18 -4.37
CA GLU A 104 -13.94 -0.96 -4.32
C GLU A 104 -12.51 -0.93 -4.90
N VAL A 105 -12.29 0.23 -5.56
CA VAL A 105 -11.11 0.81 -6.23
C VAL A 105 -10.58 0.08 -7.46
N MET A 106 -11.16 0.43 -8.62
CA MET A 106 -10.56 0.23 -9.95
C MET A 106 -9.27 1.05 -10.06
N GLY A 107 -8.16 0.45 -9.63
CA GLY A 107 -6.83 1.08 -9.65
C GLY A 107 -6.38 1.48 -11.06
N LEU A 108 -5.36 2.35 -11.10
CA LEU A 108 -4.72 2.88 -12.32
C LEU A 108 -4.33 1.78 -13.35
N LYS A 109 -4.05 0.57 -12.86
CA LYS A 109 -3.72 -0.61 -13.68
C LYS A 109 -4.93 -1.18 -14.43
N ALA A 110 -6.10 -1.22 -13.80
CA ALA A 110 -7.35 -1.61 -14.48
C ALA A 110 -7.72 -0.59 -15.56
N VAL A 111 -7.47 0.71 -15.30
CA VAL A 111 -7.67 1.78 -16.29
C VAL A 111 -6.70 1.65 -17.47
N ASN A 112 -5.41 1.46 -17.23
CA ASN A 112 -4.41 1.32 -18.30
C ASN A 112 -4.58 0.02 -19.09
N GLN A 113 -4.94 -1.09 -18.43
CA GLN A 113 -5.23 -2.35 -19.12
C GLN A 113 -6.55 -2.28 -19.89
N ALA A 114 -7.55 -1.54 -19.39
CA ALA A 114 -8.77 -1.24 -20.12
C ALA A 114 -8.49 -0.35 -21.35
N ASP A 115 -7.60 0.64 -21.25
CA ASP A 115 -7.21 1.49 -22.39
C ASP A 115 -6.49 0.68 -23.47
N LEU A 116 -5.51 -0.15 -23.09
CA LEU A 116 -4.80 -1.01 -24.05
C LEU A 116 -5.75 -2.01 -24.73
N LEU A 117 -6.62 -2.68 -23.96
CA LEU A 117 -7.61 -3.61 -24.52
C LEU A 117 -8.62 -2.90 -25.41
N TRP A 118 -9.04 -1.68 -25.05
CA TRP A 118 -9.91 -0.86 -25.88
C TRP A 118 -9.23 -0.50 -27.21
N ARG A 119 -7.96 -0.07 -27.18
CA ARG A 119 -7.19 0.26 -28.39
C ARG A 119 -6.97 -0.97 -29.28
N ILE A 120 -6.70 -2.14 -28.69
CA ILE A 120 -6.62 -3.41 -29.41
C ILE A 120 -7.96 -3.73 -30.08
N ARG A 121 -9.08 -3.59 -29.37
CA ARG A 121 -10.42 -3.85 -29.90
C ARG A 121 -10.78 -2.89 -31.06
N GLU A 122 -10.45 -1.61 -30.94
CA GLU A 122 -10.65 -0.65 -32.03
C GLU A 122 -9.78 -0.96 -33.25
N ALA A 123 -8.53 -1.39 -33.04
CA ALA A 123 -7.67 -1.85 -34.12
C ALA A 123 -8.21 -3.14 -34.78
N GLN A 124 -8.71 -4.09 -33.98
CA GLN A 124 -9.32 -5.33 -34.46
C GLN A 124 -10.53 -5.07 -35.37
N LYS A 125 -11.32 -4.02 -35.06
CA LYS A 125 -12.44 -3.62 -35.92
C LYS A 125 -11.98 -3.06 -37.27
N ARG A 126 -10.80 -2.47 -37.35
CA ARG A 126 -10.26 -1.89 -38.58
C ARG A 126 -9.52 -2.91 -39.44
N ASP A 127 -9.09 -4.02 -38.84
CA ASP A 127 -8.36 -5.09 -39.52
C ASP A 127 -9.32 -5.97 -40.35
N VAL A 128 -9.22 -5.82 -41.67
CA VAL A 128 -10.07 -6.53 -42.64
C VAL A 128 -9.68 -8.00 -42.76
N ASP A 129 -8.39 -8.33 -42.61
CA ASP A 129 -7.89 -9.70 -42.76
C ASP A 129 -8.22 -10.54 -41.53
N LEU A 130 -8.15 -9.92 -40.36
CA LEU A 130 -8.54 -10.57 -39.11
C LEU A 130 -10.06 -10.84 -39.08
N ARG A 131 -10.88 -9.90 -39.59
CA ARG A 131 -12.34 -10.11 -39.73
C ARG A 131 -12.67 -11.27 -40.67
N LYS A 132 -12.05 -11.31 -41.85
CA LYS A 132 -12.24 -12.42 -42.80
C LYS A 132 -11.83 -13.76 -42.20
N SER A 133 -10.78 -13.78 -41.37
CA SER A 133 -10.30 -14.99 -40.70
C SER A 133 -11.23 -15.48 -39.59
N VAL A 134 -11.92 -14.56 -38.89
CA VAL A 134 -12.94 -14.88 -37.88
C VAL A 134 -14.25 -15.33 -38.55
N GLU A 135 -14.66 -14.67 -39.63
CA GLU A 135 -15.87 -15.02 -40.40
C GLU A 135 -15.72 -16.33 -41.19
N GLY A 136 -14.48 -16.68 -41.60
CA GLY A 136 -14.18 -17.89 -42.37
C GLY A 136 -14.21 -19.20 -41.57
N GLU A 137 -14.67 -19.21 -40.32
CA GLU A 137 -14.72 -20.37 -39.42
C GLU A 137 -13.42 -21.21 -39.40
N VAL A 138 -12.26 -20.55 -39.50
CA VAL A 138 -10.97 -21.25 -39.37
C VAL A 138 -10.83 -21.65 -37.90
N GLY A 139 -10.97 -22.94 -37.61
CA GLY A 139 -11.13 -23.48 -36.27
C GLY A 139 -10.15 -22.91 -35.23
N GLY A 140 -10.69 -22.08 -34.33
CA GLY A 140 -9.95 -21.54 -33.18
C GLY A 140 -10.26 -20.08 -32.83
N TYR A 141 -10.89 -19.32 -33.73
CA TYR A 141 -11.35 -17.96 -33.45
C TYR A 141 -12.68 -17.94 -32.68
N HIS A 142 -12.75 -17.09 -31.67
CA HIS A 142 -13.97 -16.79 -30.95
C HIS A 142 -14.08 -15.29 -30.70
N THR A 143 -15.33 -14.80 -30.71
CA THR A 143 -15.65 -13.41 -30.38
C THR A 143 -16.32 -13.41 -29.02
N THR A 144 -15.77 -12.66 -28.07
CA THR A 144 -16.39 -12.49 -26.75
C THR A 144 -17.61 -11.56 -26.81
N GLU A 145 -18.44 -11.58 -25.77
CA GLU A 145 -19.58 -10.64 -25.59
C GLU A 145 -19.13 -9.18 -25.70
N ASN A 146 -17.91 -8.91 -25.22
CA ASN A 146 -17.24 -7.62 -25.35
C ASN A 146 -16.58 -7.45 -26.71
N GLY A 147 -17.09 -8.06 -27.78
CA GLY A 147 -16.66 -7.93 -29.17
C GLY A 147 -15.15 -7.91 -29.39
N THR A 148 -14.41 -8.73 -28.65
CA THR A 148 -12.96 -8.87 -28.76
C THR A 148 -12.67 -10.20 -29.44
N PHE A 149 -11.81 -10.19 -30.46
CA PHE A 149 -11.40 -11.39 -31.16
C PHE A 149 -10.30 -12.12 -30.39
N ILE A 150 -10.51 -13.41 -30.16
CA ILE A 150 -9.60 -14.27 -29.41
C ILE A 150 -9.36 -15.53 -30.23
N PHE A 151 -8.11 -15.99 -30.28
CA PHE A 151 -7.70 -17.23 -30.92
C PHE A 151 -7.19 -18.21 -29.86
N ARG A 152 -7.84 -19.36 -29.71
CA ARG A 152 -7.46 -20.42 -28.73
C ARG A 152 -7.23 -19.89 -27.31
N GLY A 153 -8.06 -18.94 -26.88
CA GLY A 153 -7.98 -18.33 -25.54
C GLY A 153 -6.98 -17.18 -25.40
N ARG A 154 -6.34 -16.72 -26.48
CA ARG A 154 -5.44 -15.56 -26.49
C ARG A 154 -6.01 -14.41 -27.32
N VAL A 155 -5.92 -13.17 -26.83
CA VAL A 155 -6.41 -11.98 -27.54
C VAL A 155 -5.61 -11.80 -28.83
N CYS A 156 -6.30 -11.66 -29.96
CA CYS A 156 -5.66 -11.40 -31.25
C CYS A 156 -5.17 -9.96 -31.32
N VAL A 157 -3.88 -9.72 -31.54
CA VAL A 157 -3.35 -8.36 -31.67
C VAL A 157 -3.15 -8.05 -33.17
N PRO A 158 -3.84 -7.04 -33.72
CA PRO A 158 -3.63 -6.60 -35.11
C PRO A 158 -2.20 -6.12 -35.38
N ASP A 159 -1.75 -6.15 -36.63
CA ASP A 159 -0.40 -5.73 -37.01
C ASP A 159 -0.24 -4.20 -37.06
N VAL A 160 -0.30 -3.57 -35.88
CA VAL A 160 -0.06 -2.13 -35.68
C VAL A 160 1.23 -1.96 -34.89
N LYS A 161 2.21 -1.25 -35.46
CA LYS A 161 3.54 -1.04 -34.86
C LYS A 161 3.46 -0.46 -33.44
N ASP A 162 2.69 0.60 -33.24
CA ASP A 162 2.56 1.27 -31.95
C ASP A 162 2.02 0.33 -30.86
N LEU A 163 1.02 -0.49 -31.19
CA LEU A 163 0.45 -1.48 -30.25
C LEU A 163 1.46 -2.59 -29.95
N LYS A 164 2.19 -3.09 -30.96
CA LYS A 164 3.21 -4.11 -30.77
C LYS A 164 4.35 -3.64 -29.88
N GLU A 165 4.86 -2.42 -30.12
CA GLU A 165 5.93 -1.84 -29.31
C GLU A 165 5.50 -1.65 -27.85
N GLU A 166 4.28 -1.17 -27.61
CA GLU A 166 3.73 -1.01 -26.27
C GLU A 166 3.54 -2.35 -25.55
N ILE A 167 3.00 -3.36 -26.23
CA ILE A 167 2.85 -4.71 -25.70
C ILE A 167 4.21 -5.34 -25.41
N TRP A 168 5.20 -5.19 -26.30
CA TRP A 168 6.55 -5.68 -26.07
C TRP A 168 7.20 -4.99 -24.88
N LYS A 169 7.07 -3.67 -24.76
CA LYS A 169 7.59 -2.91 -23.62
C LYS A 169 6.96 -3.38 -22.31
N GLN A 170 5.63 -3.56 -22.28
CA GLN A 170 4.93 -4.09 -21.11
C GLN A 170 5.31 -5.53 -20.81
N ALA A 171 5.47 -6.40 -21.81
CA ALA A 171 5.88 -7.79 -21.63
C ALA A 171 7.32 -7.92 -21.10
N HIS A 172 8.25 -7.06 -21.55
CA HIS A 172 9.63 -7.04 -21.06
C HIS A 172 9.75 -6.44 -19.65
N GLN A 173 8.84 -5.54 -19.28
CA GLN A 173 8.78 -4.95 -17.94
C GLN A 173 7.96 -5.82 -16.96
N SER A 174 7.13 -6.72 -17.47
CA SER A 174 6.40 -7.71 -16.69
C SER A 174 7.31 -8.87 -16.29
N ARG A 175 7.26 -9.29 -15.03
CA ARG A 175 7.94 -10.52 -14.55
C ARG A 175 7.40 -11.80 -15.20
N PHE A 176 6.32 -11.73 -15.97
CA PHE A 176 5.72 -12.88 -16.67
C PHE A 176 5.93 -12.76 -18.18
N ALA A 177 6.56 -13.78 -18.77
CA ALA A 177 6.82 -13.85 -20.20
C ALA A 177 5.51 -14.00 -20.99
N ILE A 178 5.22 -13.04 -21.87
CA ILE A 178 4.12 -13.13 -22.84
C ILE A 178 4.73 -13.50 -24.19
N THR A 179 4.55 -14.74 -24.63
CA THR A 179 4.94 -15.18 -25.98
C THR A 179 3.97 -14.64 -27.01
N VAL A 180 4.43 -13.68 -27.82
CA VAL A 180 3.71 -13.18 -29.01
C VAL A 180 4.18 -14.03 -30.20
N HIS A 181 3.25 -14.76 -30.83
CA HIS A 181 3.55 -15.44 -32.10
C HIS A 181 3.24 -14.48 -33.25
N THR A 182 4.23 -14.32 -34.14
CA THR A 182 4.12 -13.64 -35.44
C THR A 182 3.39 -14.50 -36.45
#